data_AF-A0A8B6CPG9-F1
#
_entry.id   AF-A0A8B6CPG9-F1
#
_cell.length_a   1.000
_cell.length_b   1.000
_cell.length_c   1.000
_cell.angle_alpha   90.00
_cell.angle_beta   90.00
_cell.angle_gamma   90.00
#
_symmetry.space_group_name_H-M   'P 1'
#
loop_
_entity.id
_entity.type
_entity.pdbx_description
1 polymer ?
#
loop_
_entity_poly.entity_id
_entity_poly.type
_entity_poly.pdbx_seq_one_letter_code
_entity_poly.pdbx_strand_id
1 'polypeptide(L)'
;MDNQDDFQDATNIVAENGKDQDSNPNKRKRMGTETTTSNTNEQRQRVKEDNVALFRTYRKLNVKLIRSEQHHQYLNKCLSRDIVPKTLRSTIQPQVPDTTPKFLRNWEEAQLIHGRSLVKLLATYWEDRCKNIMAQIEELKQELQESTETEEMEHITQLIESTKLSVEKEISEKQFKPRQM
;
A
#
# COMPACT_ATOMS: atom_id res chain seq x y z
N MET A 1 14.31 -47.57 4.07
CA MET A 1 14.79 -47.18 2.73
C MET A 1 13.94 -45.99 2.30
N ASP A 2 13.98 -44.88 3.03
CA ASP A 2 15.12 -43.95 3.25
C ASP A 2 15.54 -43.26 1.97
N ASN A 3 15.07 -42.01 1.84
CA ASN A 3 15.83 -40.77 1.64
C ASN A 3 14.82 -39.73 1.10
N GLN A 4 14.38 -38.71 1.85
CA GLN A 4 15.13 -37.50 2.26
C GLN A 4 15.91 -36.90 1.08
N ASP A 5 15.98 -35.60 0.84
CA ASP A 5 15.46 -34.37 1.43
C ASP A 5 15.90 -33.27 0.42
N ASP A 6 15.56 -32.02 0.72
CA ASP A 6 16.31 -30.82 0.31
C ASP A 6 16.22 -30.33 -1.15
N PHE A 7 15.34 -29.34 -1.35
CA PHE A 7 15.69 -28.18 -2.16
C PHE A 7 15.65 -26.93 -1.28
N GLN A 8 16.80 -26.64 -0.66
CA GLN A 8 17.12 -25.39 0.01
C GLN A 8 17.58 -24.33 -1.00
N ASP A 9 17.27 -23.09 -0.66
CA ASP A 9 18.04 -21.84 -0.85
C ASP A 9 18.86 -21.61 -2.13
N ALA A 10 18.47 -20.56 -2.85
CA ALA A 10 19.38 -19.74 -3.64
C ALA A 10 19.35 -18.30 -3.12
N THR A 11 20.15 -18.04 -2.09
CA THR A 11 20.65 -16.70 -1.73
C THR A 11 22.13 -16.58 -2.08
N ASN A 12 22.57 -15.33 -2.33
CA ASN A 12 23.90 -14.86 -2.76
C ASN A 12 24.10 -14.88 -4.29
N ILE A 13 24.78 -13.94 -4.96
CA ILE A 13 25.97 -13.10 -4.68
C ILE A 13 25.76 -11.83 -5.56
N VAL A 14 26.16 -10.57 -5.29
CA VAL A 14 27.52 -9.99 -5.21
C VAL A 14 27.43 -8.57 -4.63
N ALA A 15 28.23 -8.32 -3.59
CA ALA A 15 28.73 -7.00 -3.22
C ALA A 15 30.13 -6.84 -3.81
N GLU A 16 30.39 -5.74 -4.52
CA GLU A 16 31.74 -5.27 -4.81
C GLU A 16 31.86 -3.78 -4.45
N ASN A 17 32.90 -3.51 -3.65
CA ASN A 17 33.36 -2.20 -3.21
C ASN A 17 34.55 -1.77 -4.08
N GLY A 18 34.65 -0.46 -4.35
CA GLY A 18 35.86 0.23 -4.82
C GLY A 18 35.49 1.64 -5.32
N LYS A 19 35.45 2.65 -4.44
CA LYS A 19 36.51 3.65 -4.16
C LYS A 19 37.13 4.29 -5.41
N ASP A 20 36.82 5.59 -5.58
CA ASP A 20 37.76 6.68 -5.91
C ASP A 20 37.07 7.99 -5.48
N GLN A 21 37.51 8.62 -4.40
CA GLN A 21 38.32 9.86 -4.40
C GLN A 21 37.82 10.92 -5.39
N ASP A 22 37.06 11.89 -4.90
CA ASP A 22 37.34 13.27 -5.28
C ASP A 22 37.03 14.27 -4.17
N SER A 23 37.97 15.19 -4.01
CA SER A 23 38.11 16.11 -2.90
C SER A 23 37.49 17.46 -3.25
N ASN A 24 36.67 18.07 -2.39
CA ASN A 24 36.60 19.53 -2.34
C ASN A 24 36.17 20.05 -0.96
N PRO A 25 36.96 20.94 -0.30
CA PRO A 25 36.73 21.38 1.06
C PRO A 25 36.00 22.71 1.10
N ASN A 26 34.96 22.84 1.94
CA ASN A 26 34.60 24.15 2.45
C ASN A 26 34.17 24.09 3.91
N LYS A 27 35.17 24.39 4.75
CA LYS A 27 35.13 24.47 6.20
C LYS A 27 34.87 25.94 6.56
N ARG A 28 33.68 26.27 7.07
CA ARG A 28 33.48 27.50 7.85
C ARG A 28 32.88 27.17 9.22
N LYS A 29 33.80 27.04 10.17
CA LYS A 29 33.62 27.19 11.61
C LYS A 29 33.03 28.58 11.89
N ARG A 30 31.96 28.68 12.66
CA ARG A 30 31.67 29.83 13.53
C ARG A 30 31.22 29.30 14.89
N MET A 31 31.93 29.75 15.92
CA MET A 31 31.68 29.48 17.32
C MET A 31 30.51 30.32 17.82
N GLY A 32 29.69 29.68 18.67
CA GLY A 32 29.15 30.19 19.93
C GLY A 32 28.46 31.56 19.97
N THR A 33 27.16 31.52 20.22
CA THR A 33 26.55 32.33 21.29
C THR A 33 25.44 31.50 21.92
N GLU A 34 25.63 31.18 23.19
CA GLU A 34 24.61 30.69 24.09
C GLU A 34 23.54 31.77 24.26
N THR A 35 22.28 31.38 24.08
CA THR A 35 21.17 32.04 24.79
C THR A 35 20.18 30.95 25.17
N THR A 36 20.26 30.61 26.44
CA THR A 36 19.29 29.86 27.22
C THR A 36 17.92 30.52 27.13
N THR A 37 16.90 29.78 26.70
CA THR A 37 15.51 30.01 27.13
C THR A 37 14.65 28.76 26.95
N SER A 38 14.35 28.17 28.11
CA SER A 38 13.08 27.55 28.50
C SER A 38 12.59 26.28 27.80
N ASN A 39 12.83 25.16 28.48
CA ASN A 39 11.79 24.27 29.03
C ASN A 39 10.39 24.39 28.40
N THR A 40 10.08 23.44 27.52
CA THR A 40 8.88 22.61 27.66
C THR A 40 9.21 21.26 27.03
N ASN A 41 9.88 20.41 27.79
CA ASN A 41 10.08 19.02 27.41
C ASN A 41 8.74 18.31 27.66
N GLU A 42 7.76 18.56 26.78
CA GLU A 42 6.64 17.64 26.62
C GLU A 42 7.28 16.28 26.34
N GLN A 43 7.25 15.38 27.32
CA GLN A 43 7.56 13.98 27.10
C GLN A 43 6.56 13.47 26.06
N ARG A 44 6.86 13.64 24.78
CA ARG A 44 6.19 12.94 23.71
C ARG A 44 6.41 11.47 24.05
N GLN A 45 5.35 10.78 24.49
CA GLN A 45 5.38 9.33 24.61
C GLN A 45 5.97 8.79 23.31
N ARG A 46 7.03 8.01 23.43
CA ARG A 46 7.71 7.39 22.29
C ARG A 46 7.44 5.91 22.36
N VAL A 47 7.23 5.30 21.20
CA VAL A 47 7.28 3.84 21.08
C VAL A 47 8.67 3.38 21.53
N LYS A 48 8.73 2.41 22.44
CA LYS A 48 9.98 1.84 22.93
C LYS A 48 10.74 1.19 21.77
N GLU A 49 12.06 1.28 21.80
CA GLU A 49 12.92 0.89 20.67
C GLU A 49 12.64 -0.54 20.19
N ASP A 50 12.42 -1.47 21.13
CA ASP A 50 12.11 -2.88 20.88
C ASP A 50 10.82 -3.08 20.06
N ASN A 51 9.85 -2.17 20.21
CA ASN A 51 8.54 -2.23 19.56
C ASN A 51 8.47 -1.41 18.26
N VAL A 52 9.51 -0.64 17.92
CA VAL A 52 9.51 0.24 16.74
C VAL A 52 9.34 -0.54 15.44
N ALA A 53 9.95 -1.72 15.32
CA ALA A 53 9.84 -2.55 14.13
C ALA A 53 8.41 -3.07 13.92
N LEU A 54 7.80 -3.61 14.98
CA LEU A 54 6.42 -4.09 14.98
C LEU A 54 5.44 -2.94 14.67
N PHE A 55 5.60 -1.79 15.34
CA PHE A 55 4.81 -0.58 15.08
C PHE A 55 4.89 -0.13 13.62
N ARG A 56 6.10 -0.09 13.03
CA ARG A 56 6.28 0.30 11.62
C ARG A 56 5.54 -0.66 10.68
N THR A 57 5.57 -1.95 10.95
CA THR A 57 4.87 -2.95 10.15
C THR A 57 3.36 -2.82 10.32
N TYR A 58 2.87 -2.70 11.56
CA TYR A 58 1.47 -2.46 11.88
C TYR A 58 0.93 -1.21 11.18
N ARG A 59 1.67 -0.10 11.21
CA ARG A 59 1.36 1.12 10.47
C ARG A 59 1.29 0.89 8.96
N LYS A 60 2.30 0.23 8.38
CA LYS A 60 2.32 -0.06 6.94
C LYS A 60 1.15 -0.93 6.50
N LEU A 61 0.75 -1.92 7.30
CA LEU A 61 -0.39 -2.78 6.99
C LEU A 61 -1.71 -2.01 7.04
N ASN A 62 -1.92 -1.16 8.05
CA ASN A 62 -3.11 -0.31 8.12
C ASN A 62 -3.23 0.62 6.89
N VAL A 63 -2.11 1.20 6.43
CA VAL A 63 -2.09 2.00 5.19
C VAL A 63 -2.40 1.14 3.95
N LYS A 64 -1.86 -0.08 3.87
CA LYS A 64 -2.18 -1.02 2.79
C LYS A 64 -3.65 -1.42 2.79
N LEU A 65 -4.25 -1.61 3.97
CA LEU A 65 -5.67 -1.95 4.10
C LEU A 65 -6.55 -0.85 3.50
N ILE A 66 -6.37 0.40 3.90
CA ILE A 66 -7.14 1.55 3.38
C ILE A 66 -7.09 1.59 1.85
N ARG A 67 -5.90 1.45 1.26
CA ARG A 67 -5.74 1.47 -0.20
C ARG A 67 -6.41 0.27 -0.87
N SER A 68 -6.32 -0.91 -0.26
CA SER A 68 -6.96 -2.13 -0.76
C SER A 68 -8.50 -2.03 -0.70
N GLU A 69 -9.03 -1.51 0.40
CA GLU A 69 -10.46 -1.24 0.57
C GLU A 69 -10.96 -0.23 -0.45
N GLN A 70 -10.19 0.83 -0.72
CA GLN A 70 -10.52 1.79 -1.77
C GLN A 70 -10.64 1.12 -3.15
N HIS A 71 -9.71 0.22 -3.49
CA HIS A 71 -9.78 -0.55 -4.74
C HIS A 71 -11.01 -1.45 -4.79
N HIS A 72 -11.28 -2.19 -3.71
CA HIS A 72 -12.46 -3.04 -3.59
C HIS A 72 -13.78 -2.24 -3.72
N GLN A 73 -13.88 -1.12 -3.01
CA GLN A 73 -15.04 -0.21 -3.07
C GLN A 73 -15.26 0.35 -4.48
N TYR A 74 -14.18 0.75 -5.16
CA TYR A 74 -14.26 1.22 -6.55
C TYR A 74 -14.83 0.13 -7.48
N LEU A 75 -14.33 -1.10 -7.36
CA LEU A 75 -14.80 -2.22 -8.19
C LEU A 75 -16.25 -2.59 -7.87
N ASN A 76 -16.67 -2.57 -6.60
CA ASN A 76 -18.07 -2.78 -6.22
C ASN A 76 -18.99 -1.68 -6.76
N LYS A 77 -18.52 -0.43 -6.81
CA LYS A 77 -19.24 0.67 -7.47
C LYS A 77 -19.38 0.44 -8.98
N CYS A 78 -18.36 -0.14 -9.61
CA CYS A 78 -18.43 -0.55 -11.02
C CYS A 78 -19.45 -1.67 -11.21
N LEU A 79 -19.47 -2.69 -10.35
CA LEU A 79 -20.46 -3.77 -10.42
C LEU A 79 -21.90 -3.28 -10.20
N SER A 80 -22.14 -2.45 -9.18
CA SER A 80 -23.49 -1.96 -8.87
C SER A 80 -24.06 -1.03 -9.93
N ARG A 81 -23.20 -0.33 -10.67
CA ARG A 81 -23.59 0.56 -11.77
C ARG A 81 -23.50 -0.09 -13.13
N ASP A 82 -23.10 -1.36 -13.19
CA ASP A 82 -22.88 -2.09 -14.44
C ASP A 82 -21.88 -1.39 -15.39
N ILE A 83 -20.79 -0.85 -14.82
CA ILE A 83 -19.75 -0.11 -15.55
C ILE A 83 -18.48 -0.95 -15.61
N VAL A 84 -17.92 -1.11 -16.81
CA VAL A 84 -16.56 -1.63 -17.00
C VAL A 84 -15.56 -0.45 -17.02
N PRO A 85 -14.55 -0.42 -16.11
CA PRO A 85 -13.45 0.55 -16.15
C PRO A 85 -12.75 0.57 -17.50
N LYS A 86 -12.34 1.74 -18.00
CA LYS A 86 -11.67 1.88 -19.30
C LYS A 86 -10.42 1.00 -19.42
N THR A 87 -9.67 0.84 -18.33
CA THR A 87 -8.47 -0.01 -18.27
C THR A 87 -8.77 -1.50 -18.48
N LEU A 88 -10.01 -1.93 -18.29
CA LEU A 88 -10.46 -3.32 -18.47
C LEU A 88 -11.29 -3.49 -19.75
N ARG A 89 -11.52 -2.43 -20.52
CA ARG A 89 -12.17 -2.53 -21.83
C ARG A 89 -11.12 -2.94 -22.84
N SER A 90 -11.12 -4.21 -23.23
CA SER A 90 -10.27 -4.71 -24.29
C SER A 90 -10.68 -4.09 -25.62
N THR A 91 -9.83 -3.25 -26.23
CA THR A 91 -10.04 -2.72 -27.59
C THR A 91 -9.51 -3.70 -28.64
N ILE A 92 -10.00 -4.93 -28.61
CA ILE A 92 -9.62 -5.94 -29.60
C ILE A 92 -10.53 -5.74 -30.81
N GLN A 93 -9.95 -5.45 -31.97
CA GLN A 93 -10.70 -5.39 -33.21
C GLN A 93 -10.92 -6.81 -33.77
N PRO A 94 -12.12 -7.14 -34.26
CA PRO A 94 -12.36 -8.44 -34.86
C PRO A 94 -11.56 -8.55 -36.17
N GLN A 95 -10.72 -9.58 -36.29
CA GLN A 95 -9.94 -9.86 -37.49
C GLN A 95 -10.72 -10.82 -38.41
N VAL A 96 -11.85 -10.35 -38.93
CA VAL A 96 -12.71 -11.14 -39.85
C VAL A 96 -13.11 -10.30 -41.07
N PRO A 97 -13.10 -10.89 -42.28
CA PRO A 97 -13.57 -10.20 -43.48
C PRO A 97 -15.10 -9.96 -43.41
N ASP A 98 -15.55 -8.86 -44.02
CA ASP A 98 -16.97 -8.54 -44.26
C ASP A 98 -17.89 -8.57 -43.01
N THR A 99 -17.57 -7.76 -42.01
CA THR A 99 -18.37 -7.67 -40.79
C THR A 99 -19.73 -7.01 -41.02
N THR A 100 -20.80 -7.70 -40.62
CA THR A 100 -22.15 -7.11 -40.58
C THR A 100 -22.34 -6.23 -39.32
N PRO A 101 -23.25 -5.23 -39.33
CA PRO A 101 -23.57 -4.44 -38.14
C PRO A 101 -24.09 -5.26 -36.95
N LYS A 102 -24.73 -6.42 -37.22
CA LYS A 102 -25.16 -7.35 -36.17
C LYS A 102 -23.96 -8.03 -35.51
N PHE A 103 -22.98 -8.45 -36.30
CA PHE A 103 -21.75 -9.06 -35.79
C PHE A 103 -20.97 -8.08 -34.90
N LEU A 104 -20.79 -6.83 -35.35
CA LEU A 104 -20.06 -5.81 -34.57
C LEU A 104 -20.72 -5.52 -33.22
N ARG A 105 -22.06 -5.43 -33.17
CA ARG A 105 -22.79 -5.28 -31.90
C ARG A 105 -22.58 -6.46 -30.96
N ASN A 106 -22.65 -7.70 -31.49
CA ASN A 106 -22.40 -8.90 -30.69
C ASN A 106 -20.96 -8.97 -30.18
N TRP A 107 -20.00 -8.49 -30.98
CA TRP A 107 -18.59 -8.40 -30.60
C TRP A 107 -18.37 -7.42 -29.46
N GLU A 108 -18.93 -6.21 -29.56
CA GLU A 108 -18.90 -5.21 -28.49
C GLU A 108 -19.54 -5.74 -27.21
N GLU A 109 -20.67 -6.44 -27.33
CA GLU A 109 -21.36 -7.06 -26.19
C GLU A 109 -20.51 -8.15 -25.53
N ALA A 110 -19.87 -9.03 -26.31
CA ALA A 110 -18.95 -10.03 -25.79
C ALA A 110 -17.76 -9.40 -25.03
N GLN A 111 -17.21 -8.28 -25.54
CA GLN A 111 -16.15 -7.54 -24.85
C GLN A 111 -16.63 -6.94 -23.52
N LEU A 112 -17.85 -6.40 -23.48
CA LEU A 112 -18.43 -5.89 -22.24
C LEU A 112 -18.64 -7.00 -21.22
N ILE A 113 -19.14 -8.17 -21.63
CA ILE A 113 -19.30 -9.35 -20.77
C ILE A 113 -17.95 -9.78 -20.20
N HIS A 114 -16.92 -9.89 -21.05
CA HIS A 114 -15.57 -10.20 -20.61
C HIS A 114 -15.04 -9.18 -19.59
N GLY A 115 -15.18 -7.89 -19.88
CA GLY A 115 -14.78 -6.81 -18.97
C GLY A 115 -15.49 -6.88 -17.62
N ARG A 116 -16.81 -7.18 -17.60
CA ARG A 116 -17.57 -7.41 -16.35
C ARG A 116 -17.02 -8.59 -15.56
N SER A 117 -16.67 -9.68 -16.22
CA SER A 117 -16.06 -10.85 -15.58
C SER A 117 -14.72 -10.50 -14.93
N LEU A 118 -13.89 -9.67 -15.59
CA LEU A 118 -12.65 -9.17 -15.00
C LEU A 118 -12.90 -8.28 -13.77
N VAL A 119 -13.90 -7.40 -13.81
CA VAL A 119 -14.26 -6.57 -12.63
C VAL A 119 -14.66 -7.46 -11.46
N LYS A 120 -15.49 -8.48 -11.68
CA LYS A 120 -15.89 -9.44 -10.64
C LYS A 120 -14.70 -10.17 -10.05
N LEU A 121 -13.83 -10.72 -10.90
CA LEU A 121 -12.63 -11.44 -10.48
C LEU A 121 -11.72 -10.56 -9.61
N LEU A 122 -11.49 -9.32 -10.04
CA LEU A 122 -10.68 -8.37 -9.27
C LEU A 122 -11.36 -7.96 -7.97
N ALA A 123 -12.68 -7.78 -7.95
CA ALA A 123 -13.42 -7.43 -6.73
C ALA A 123 -13.23 -8.51 -5.66
N THR A 124 -13.36 -9.79 -6.03
CA THR A 124 -13.10 -10.94 -5.16
C THR A 124 -11.66 -10.97 -4.68
N TYR A 125 -10.67 -10.80 -5.58
CA TYR A 125 -9.26 -10.75 -5.18
C TYR A 125 -9.00 -9.68 -4.12
N TRP A 126 -9.53 -8.46 -4.32
CA TRP A 126 -9.32 -7.37 -3.37
C TRP A 126 -10.06 -7.59 -2.05
N GLU A 127 -11.22 -8.25 -2.07
CA GLU A 127 -11.94 -8.65 -0.86
C GLU A 127 -11.09 -9.60 -0.01
N ASP A 128 -10.58 -10.67 -0.62
CA ASP A 128 -9.73 -11.65 0.06
C ASP A 128 -8.41 -11.03 0.52
N ARG A 129 -7.86 -10.11 -0.29
CA ARG A 129 -6.68 -9.34 0.10
C ARG A 129 -6.94 -8.50 1.35
N CYS A 130 -8.09 -7.83 1.45
CA CYS A 130 -8.48 -7.06 2.64
C CYS A 130 -8.58 -7.97 3.86
N LYS A 131 -9.29 -9.11 3.75
CA LYS A 131 -9.41 -10.09 4.84
C LYS A 131 -8.04 -10.55 5.36
N ASN A 132 -7.13 -10.89 4.44
CA ASN A 132 -5.78 -11.32 4.80
C ASN A 132 -4.96 -10.22 5.48
N ILE A 133 -5.09 -8.97 5.04
CA ILE A 133 -4.40 -7.84 5.69
C ILE A 133 -5.01 -7.59 7.09
N MET A 134 -6.34 -7.68 7.23
CA MET A 134 -7.01 -7.51 8.52
C MET A 134 -6.56 -8.57 9.53
N ALA A 135 -6.43 -9.83 9.12
CA ALA A 135 -5.90 -10.89 9.98
C ALA A 135 -4.48 -10.56 10.47
N GLN A 136 -3.58 -10.18 9.57
CA GLN A 136 -2.20 -9.78 9.93
C GLN A 136 -2.15 -8.54 10.84
N ILE A 137 -3.08 -7.60 10.66
CA ILE A 137 -3.21 -6.42 11.53
C ILE A 137 -3.61 -6.85 12.93
N GLU A 138 -4.55 -7.78 13.07
CA GLU A 138 -5.01 -8.25 14.37
C GLU A 138 -3.92 -9.05 15.09
N GLU A 139 -3.19 -9.93 14.39
CA GLU A 139 -2.04 -10.64 14.93
C GLU A 139 -0.96 -9.68 15.46
N LEU A 140 -0.54 -8.69 14.65
CA LEU A 140 0.45 -7.69 15.08
C LEU A 140 -0.05 -6.79 16.20
N LYS A 141 -1.35 -6.53 16.24
CA LYS A 141 -1.96 -5.74 17.32
C LYS A 141 -1.91 -6.51 18.63
N GLN A 142 -2.19 -7.81 18.61
CA GLN A 142 -2.06 -8.68 19.79
C GLN A 142 -0.61 -8.76 20.26
N GLU A 143 0.34 -8.98 19.34
CA GLU A 143 1.77 -9.01 19.66
C GLU A 143 2.24 -7.69 20.31
N LEU A 144 1.83 -6.54 19.76
CA LEU A 144 2.11 -5.23 20.35
C LEU A 144 1.45 -5.07 21.72
N GLN A 145 0.22 -5.54 21.91
CA GLN A 145 -0.46 -5.48 23.21
C GLN A 145 0.24 -6.31 24.28
N GLU A 146 0.86 -7.44 23.90
CA GLU A 146 1.62 -8.28 24.81
C GLU A 146 3.01 -7.70 25.13
N SER A 147 3.61 -6.96 24.20
CA SER A 147 4.97 -6.40 24.32
C SER A 147 5.03 -4.94 24.77
N THR A 148 3.88 -4.28 24.97
CA THR A 148 3.79 -2.86 25.35
C THR A 148 2.97 -2.66 26.62
N GLU A 149 3.25 -1.56 27.32
CA GLU A 149 2.40 -1.11 28.42
C GLU A 149 1.12 -0.45 27.85
N THR A 150 0.04 -0.42 28.62
CA THR A 150 -1.25 0.15 28.20
C THR A 150 -1.12 1.57 27.63
N GLU A 151 -0.34 2.44 28.27
CA GLU A 151 -0.11 3.82 27.81
C GLU A 151 0.61 3.87 26.45
N GLU A 152 1.59 2.99 26.24
CA GLU A 152 2.31 2.89 24.97
C GLU A 152 1.38 2.38 23.86
N MET A 153 0.54 1.39 24.15
CA MET A 153 -0.43 0.86 23.20
C MET A 153 -1.50 1.89 22.82
N GLU A 154 -1.98 2.68 23.78
CA GLU A 154 -2.88 3.80 23.53
C GLU A 154 -2.22 4.82 22.60
N HIS A 155 -0.97 5.19 22.88
CA HIS A 155 -0.21 6.10 22.03
C HIS A 155 -0.02 5.55 20.60
N ILE A 156 0.35 4.27 20.46
CA ILE A 156 0.47 3.60 19.16
C ILE A 156 -0.86 3.65 18.41
N THR A 157 -1.97 3.37 19.09
CA THR A 157 -3.31 3.37 18.49
C THR A 157 -3.66 4.75 17.94
N GLN A 158 -3.39 5.82 18.70
CA GLN A 158 -3.61 7.20 18.26
C GLN A 158 -2.75 7.56 17.02
N LEU A 159 -1.48 7.14 17.00
CA LEU A 159 -0.60 7.37 15.84
C LEU A 159 -1.10 6.66 14.57
N ILE A 160 -1.65 5.46 14.73
CA ILE A 160 -2.23 4.69 13.63
C ILE A 160 -3.48 5.38 13.12
N GLU A 161 -4.39 5.79 14.00
CA GLU A 161 -5.63 6.49 13.63
C GLU A 161 -5.35 7.82 12.92
N SER A 162 -4.39 8.61 13.43
CA SER A 162 -3.91 9.80 12.74
C SER A 162 -3.33 9.50 11.35
N THR A 163 -2.57 8.40 11.22
CA THR A 163 -2.06 7.95 9.91
C THR A 163 -3.20 7.57 8.96
N LYS A 164 -4.23 6.86 9.45
CA LYS A 164 -5.39 6.47 8.64
C LYS A 164 -6.10 7.68 8.05
N LEU A 165 -6.45 8.64 8.92
CA LEU A 165 -7.10 9.89 8.51
C LEU A 165 -6.27 10.68 7.49
N SER A 166 -4.95 10.75 7.69
CA SER A 166 -4.05 11.41 6.74
C SER A 166 -4.06 10.75 5.36
N VAL A 167 -4.09 9.41 5.29
CA VAL A 167 -4.10 8.67 4.03
C VAL A 167 -5.46 8.79 3.33
N GLU A 168 -6.56 8.71 4.07
CA GLU A 168 -7.91 8.92 3.53
C GLU A 168 -8.09 10.33 2.96
N LYS A 169 -7.53 11.34 3.63
CA LYS A 169 -7.49 12.72 3.14
C LYS A 169 -6.67 12.84 1.86
N GLU A 170 -5.46 12.26 1.82
CA GLU A 170 -4.61 12.26 0.62
C GLU A 170 -5.31 11.61 -0.58
N ILE A 171 -5.97 10.47 -0.34
CA ILE A 171 -6.77 9.75 -1.33
C ILE A 171 -7.91 10.64 -1.86
N SER A 172 -8.63 11.29 -0.96
CA SER A 172 -9.74 12.18 -1.32
C SER A 172 -9.26 13.36 -2.16
N GLU A 173 -8.19 14.04 -1.74
CA GLU A 173 -7.61 15.17 -2.46
C GLU A 173 -7.15 14.80 -3.89
N LYS A 174 -6.57 13.60 -4.07
CA LYS A 174 -6.19 13.10 -5.40
C LYS A 174 -7.39 12.84 -6.31
N GLN A 175 -8.56 12.54 -5.77
CA GLN A 175 -9.80 12.38 -6.55
C GLN A 175 -10.40 13.72 -6.99
N PHE A 176 -10.13 14.81 -6.25
CA PHE A 176 -10.70 16.14 -6.53
C PHE A 176 -9.78 17.08 -7.31
N LYS A 177 -8.51 16.76 -7.52
CA LYS A 177 -7.64 17.60 -8.38
C LYS A 177 -8.04 17.44 -9.85
N PRO A 178 -8.55 18.50 -10.52
CA PRO A 178 -8.71 18.45 -11.97
C PRO A 178 -7.33 18.21 -12.58
N ARG A 179 -7.23 17.28 -13.53
CA ARG A 179 -6.01 17.14 -14.33
C ARG A 179 -5.81 18.48 -15.04
N GLN A 180 -4.83 19.26 -14.61
CA GLN A 180 -4.34 20.38 -15.40
C GLN A 180 -3.82 19.77 -16.70
N MET A 181 -4.53 20.06 -17.80
CA MET A 181 -4.08 19.76 -19.16
C MET A 181 -3.16 20.87 -19.62
#